data_AF-A0A7L3V2X8-F1
#
_entry.id   AF-A0A7L3V2X8-F1
#
_cell.length_a   1.000
_cell.length_b   1.000
_cell.length_c   1.000
_cell.angle_alpha   90.00
_cell.angle_beta   90.00
_cell.angle_gamma   90.00
#
_symmetry.space_group_name_H-M   'P 1'
#
loop_
_entity.id
_entity.type
_entity.pdbx_description
1 polymer ?
#
loop_
_entity_poly.entity_id
_entity_poly.type
_entity_poly.pdbx_seq_one_letter_code
_entity_poly.pdbx_strand_id
1 'polypeptide(L)'
;ALLCFVVSALGITAGSHRLWSHRSYKATLPLRIFLTIANSMAFQNDIYEWVRDHRVHHKFSETDADPHNAMRGFFFSHIGWLLVRKHPDVIEKGQKLDLSDIKADKVVMFQRRYYKPSVVLLCFTLPSVVPWYFWDESIIISFFIPAILRYTLGLNCTWLVNSAAHMFGNRPYDQNINPRENPLVSLGAIGEGFHNYHHTFPYDYSTSEFGWRFNLTTAFIDLMCLLGLASDRKKVSKEVILARKLRTGDGSHKSG
;
A
#
# COMPACT_ATOMS: atom_id res chain seq x y z
N ALA A 1 5.69 -16.89 10.00
CA ALA A 1 5.36 -16.42 8.64
C ALA A 1 4.17 -15.46 8.63
N LEU A 2 2.97 -15.86 9.08
CA LEU A 2 1.75 -15.03 9.03
C LEU A 2 1.88 -13.71 9.78
N LEU A 3 2.45 -13.71 10.98
CA LEU A 3 2.70 -12.47 11.74
C LEU A 3 3.58 -11.50 10.94
N CYS A 4 4.70 -11.98 10.39
CA CYS A 4 5.59 -11.19 9.54
C CYS A 4 4.87 -10.68 8.29
N PHE A 5 3.97 -11.47 7.70
CA PHE A 5 3.13 -11.04 6.57
C PHE A 5 2.24 -9.85 6.96
N VAL A 6 1.48 -9.96 8.06
CA VAL A 6 0.59 -8.89 8.53
C VAL A 6 1.38 -7.63 8.89
N VAL A 7 2.49 -7.77 9.63
CA VAL A 7 3.36 -6.65 9.98
C VAL A 7 3.91 -5.98 8.72
N SER A 8 4.45 -6.75 7.77
CA SER A 8 4.94 -6.22 6.49
C SER A 8 3.84 -5.46 5.74
N ALA A 9 2.65 -6.05 5.66
CA ALA A 9 1.51 -5.46 4.96
C ALA A 9 1.06 -4.15 5.62
N LEU A 10 1.05 -4.04 6.96
CA LEU A 10 0.79 -2.78 7.65
C LEU A 10 1.85 -1.71 7.35
N GLY A 11 3.13 -2.10 7.20
CA GLY A 11 4.19 -1.20 6.78
C GLY A 11 3.96 -0.54 5.41
N ILE A 12 3.33 -1.27 4.48
CA ILE A 12 2.91 -0.74 3.18
C ILE A 12 1.62 0.08 3.32
N THR A 13 0.57 -0.54 3.84
CA THR A 13 -0.81 -0.02 3.80
C THR A 13 -1.04 1.11 4.80
N ALA A 14 -0.80 0.87 6.10
CA ALA A 14 -0.93 1.92 7.12
C ALA A 14 0.22 2.94 7.01
N GLY A 15 1.41 2.50 6.62
CA GLY A 15 2.61 3.33 6.45
C GLY A 15 2.69 4.03 5.10
N SER A 16 3.45 3.45 4.17
CA SER A 16 3.82 4.09 2.90
C SER A 16 2.63 4.67 2.14
N HIS A 17 1.52 3.96 2.14
CA HIS A 17 0.30 4.33 1.44
C HIS A 17 -0.50 5.42 2.18
N ARG A 18 -1.22 5.04 3.24
CA ARG A 18 -2.19 5.94 3.89
C ARG A 18 -1.52 7.10 4.65
N LEU A 19 -0.44 6.82 5.39
CA LEU A 19 0.26 7.84 6.18
C LEU A 19 1.12 8.75 5.30
N TRP A 20 2.12 8.20 4.62
CA TRP A 20 3.12 9.03 3.95
C TRP A 20 2.69 9.47 2.55
N SER A 21 2.04 8.62 1.75
CA SER A 21 1.63 9.03 0.40
C SER A 21 0.44 9.98 0.43
N HIS A 22 -0.60 9.64 1.19
CA HIS A 22 -1.88 10.36 1.19
C HIS A 22 -2.09 11.32 2.37
N ARG A 23 -1.28 11.23 3.42
CA ARG A 23 -1.41 12.07 4.62
C ARG A 23 -2.86 12.04 5.17
N SER A 24 -3.45 10.85 5.18
CA SER A 24 -4.87 10.66 5.55
C SER A 24 -5.10 10.59 7.06
N TYR A 25 -4.02 10.46 7.84
CA TYR A 25 -3.99 10.58 9.29
C TYR A 25 -2.61 11.05 9.76
N LYS A 26 -2.46 11.37 11.04
CA LYS A 26 -1.18 11.69 11.69
C LYS A 26 -0.75 10.58 12.63
N ALA A 27 0.55 10.30 12.68
CA ALA A 27 1.14 9.30 13.56
C ALA A 27 2.19 9.92 14.48
N THR A 28 2.20 9.50 15.74
CA THR A 28 3.26 9.82 16.71
C THR A 28 4.60 9.21 16.30
N LEU A 29 5.69 9.62 16.94
CA LEU A 29 7.02 9.08 16.65
C LEU A 29 7.11 7.54 16.84
N PRO A 30 6.59 6.94 17.94
CA PRO A 30 6.65 5.48 18.10
C PRO A 30 5.96 4.72 16.98
N LEU A 31 4.76 5.16 16.56
CA LEU A 31 4.03 4.53 15.47
C LEU A 31 4.75 4.68 14.14
N ARG A 32 5.33 5.86 13.85
CA ARG A 32 6.14 6.05 12.64
C ARG A 32 7.35 5.11 12.61
N ILE A 33 8.07 4.96 13.73
CA ILE A 33 9.20 4.04 13.83
C ILE A 33 8.74 2.59 13.57
N PHE A 34 7.65 2.17 14.20
CA PHE A 34 7.08 0.83 13.98
C PHE A 34 6.74 0.60 12.50
N LEU A 35 6.02 1.52 11.87
CA LEU A 35 5.62 1.41 10.46
C LEU A 35 6.83 1.43 9.52
N THR A 36 7.89 2.14 9.86
CA THR A 36 9.15 2.13 9.11
C THR A 36 9.87 0.79 9.20
N ILE A 37 9.95 0.18 10.38
CA ILE A 37 10.51 -1.17 10.57
C ILE A 37 9.68 -2.19 9.78
N ALA A 38 8.35 -2.10 9.91
CA ALA A 38 7.40 -2.94 9.17
C ALA A 38 7.56 -2.79 7.65
N ASN A 39 7.74 -1.56 7.14
CA ASN A 39 7.98 -1.30 5.72
C ASN A 39 9.29 -1.95 5.23
N SER A 40 10.38 -1.85 5.99
CA SER A 40 11.64 -2.51 5.65
C SER A 40 11.53 -4.05 5.61
N MET A 41 10.64 -4.65 6.42
CA MET A 41 10.32 -6.08 6.33
C MET A 41 9.54 -6.45 5.04
N ALA A 42 8.76 -5.51 4.51
CA ALA A 42 8.00 -5.70 3.28
C ALA A 42 8.86 -5.65 2.02
N PHE A 43 9.99 -4.92 2.06
CA PHE A 43 10.96 -4.80 0.96
C PHE A 43 10.33 -4.38 -0.39
N GLN A 44 9.68 -3.21 -0.41
CA GLN A 44 9.08 -2.64 -1.63
C GLN A 44 9.64 -1.25 -1.95
N ASN A 45 10.96 -1.14 -2.02
CA ASN A 45 11.72 0.13 -1.99
C ASN A 45 11.56 0.93 -0.68
N ASP A 46 12.46 1.90 -0.49
CA ASP A 46 12.39 2.80 0.66
C ASP A 46 11.15 3.70 0.56
N ILE A 47 10.68 4.19 1.71
CA ILE A 47 9.40 4.91 1.82
C ILE A 47 9.39 6.14 0.89
N TYR A 48 10.50 6.86 0.74
CA TYR A 48 10.57 8.03 -0.13
C TYR A 48 10.33 7.67 -1.59
N GLU A 49 10.99 6.61 -2.07
CA GLU A 49 10.80 6.14 -3.46
C GLU A 49 9.38 5.62 -3.68
N TRP A 50 8.85 4.81 -2.76
CA TRP A 50 7.47 4.30 -2.84
C TRP A 50 6.46 5.45 -2.90
N VAL A 51 6.58 6.44 -2.00
CA VAL A 51 5.68 7.60 -1.96
C VAL A 51 5.76 8.43 -3.24
N ARG A 52 6.96 8.66 -3.78
CA ARG A 52 7.11 9.38 -5.05
C ARG A 52 6.35 8.66 -6.15
N ASP A 53 6.63 7.38 -6.35
CA ASP A 53 6.05 6.61 -7.45
C ASP A 53 4.52 6.49 -7.28
N HIS A 54 4.03 6.30 -6.05
CA HIS A 54 2.59 6.23 -5.75
C HIS A 54 1.86 7.56 -5.99
N ARG A 55 2.48 8.70 -5.63
CA ARG A 55 1.90 10.03 -5.92
C ARG A 55 1.88 10.31 -7.43
N VAL A 56 2.87 9.82 -8.19
CA VAL A 56 2.85 9.90 -9.66
C VAL A 56 1.69 9.07 -10.20
N HIS A 57 1.56 7.83 -9.74
CA HIS A 57 0.49 6.91 -10.11
C HIS A 57 -0.89 7.55 -9.94
N HIS A 58 -1.22 8.11 -8.76
CA HIS A 58 -2.53 8.76 -8.57
C HIS A 58 -2.76 9.97 -9.47
N LYS A 59 -1.72 10.75 -9.75
CA LYS A 59 -1.85 12.01 -10.50
C LYS A 59 -1.95 11.77 -12.01
N PHE A 60 -1.32 10.71 -12.52
CA PHE A 60 -1.20 10.43 -13.94
C PHE A 60 -1.59 8.98 -14.28
N SER A 61 -2.51 8.41 -13.50
CA SER A 61 -3.04 7.05 -13.64
C SER A 61 -3.42 6.76 -15.08
N GLU A 62 -3.12 5.55 -15.56
CA GLU A 62 -3.40 5.11 -16.94
C GLU A 62 -2.65 5.88 -18.06
N THR A 63 -1.58 6.60 -17.74
CA THR A 63 -0.71 7.25 -18.76
C THR A 63 0.71 6.71 -18.73
N ASP A 64 1.56 7.11 -19.67
CA ASP A 64 2.99 6.72 -19.66
C ASP A 64 3.78 7.32 -18.49
N ALA A 65 3.21 8.29 -17.76
CA ALA A 65 3.76 8.77 -16.51
C ALA A 65 3.42 7.86 -15.31
N ASP A 66 2.45 6.96 -15.42
CA ASP A 66 2.13 5.98 -14.37
C ASP A 66 3.20 4.87 -14.33
N PRO A 67 3.92 4.67 -13.20
CA PRO A 67 4.97 3.65 -13.10
C PRO A 67 4.49 2.23 -13.44
N HIS A 68 3.23 1.92 -13.16
CA HIS A 68 2.63 0.60 -13.38
C HIS A 68 1.35 0.71 -14.23
N ASN A 69 1.41 1.56 -15.26
CA ASN A 69 0.33 1.82 -16.21
C ASN A 69 -0.43 0.55 -16.63
N ALA A 70 -1.65 0.39 -16.11
CA ALA A 70 -2.52 -0.75 -16.37
C ALA A 70 -2.95 -0.88 -17.84
N MET A 71 -2.87 0.20 -18.62
CA MET A 71 -3.16 0.17 -20.07
C MET A 71 -2.14 -0.67 -20.86
N ARG A 72 -0.97 -0.97 -20.28
CA ARG A 72 0.03 -1.86 -20.88
C ARG A 72 -0.22 -3.34 -20.56
N GLY A 73 -1.35 -3.66 -19.94
CA GLY A 73 -1.83 -5.01 -19.67
C GLY A 73 -1.39 -5.57 -18.31
N PHE A 74 -2.05 -6.65 -17.90
CA PHE A 74 -1.91 -7.26 -16.57
C PHE A 74 -0.45 -7.56 -16.19
N PHE A 75 0.31 -8.19 -17.09
CA PHE A 75 1.68 -8.57 -16.78
C PHE A 75 2.57 -7.36 -16.47
N PHE A 76 2.42 -6.26 -17.24
CA PHE A 76 3.20 -5.06 -17.03
C PHE A 76 2.87 -4.41 -15.68
N SER A 77 1.59 -4.19 -15.38
CA SER A 77 1.17 -3.56 -14.11
C SER A 77 1.38 -4.44 -12.89
N HIS A 78 1.43 -5.77 -13.06
CA HIS A 78 1.70 -6.70 -11.97
C HIS A 78 3.19 -6.75 -11.60
N ILE A 79 4.08 -7.10 -12.55
CA ILE A 79 5.52 -7.27 -12.27
C ILE A 79 6.41 -6.71 -13.37
N GLY A 80 5.94 -6.67 -14.62
CA GLY A 80 6.77 -6.31 -15.77
C GLY A 80 7.40 -4.93 -15.66
N TRP A 81 6.73 -3.96 -15.01
CA TRP A 81 7.26 -2.63 -14.77
C TRP A 81 8.54 -2.60 -13.91
N LEU A 82 8.73 -3.60 -13.04
CA LEU A 82 9.95 -3.76 -12.22
C LEU A 82 11.11 -4.38 -13.01
N LEU A 83 10.83 -4.98 -14.17
CA LEU A 83 11.80 -5.72 -14.98
C LEU A 83 12.35 -4.90 -16.16
N VAL A 84 11.87 -3.66 -16.31
CA VAL A 84 12.27 -2.75 -17.39
C VAL A 84 12.63 -1.38 -16.83
N ARG A 85 13.27 -0.54 -17.65
CA ARG A 85 13.49 0.86 -17.27
C ARG A 85 12.15 1.59 -17.25
N LYS A 86 11.97 2.47 -16.27
CA LYS A 86 10.83 3.39 -16.20
C LYS A 86 10.76 4.23 -17.48
N HIS A 87 9.54 4.51 -17.95
CA HIS A 87 9.32 5.45 -19.04
C HIS A 87 9.85 6.85 -18.65
N PRO A 88 10.43 7.65 -19.58
CA PRO A 88 10.94 8.99 -19.27
C PRO A 88 9.93 9.89 -18.55
N ASP A 89 8.65 9.81 -18.91
CA ASP A 89 7.58 10.61 -18.29
C ASP A 89 7.41 10.32 -16.79
N VAL A 90 7.59 9.08 -16.34
CA VAL A 90 7.55 8.73 -14.91
C VAL A 90 8.62 9.54 -14.15
N ILE A 91 9.81 9.67 -14.73
CA ILE A 91 10.94 10.39 -14.14
C ILE A 91 10.66 11.90 -14.16
N GLU A 92 10.27 12.43 -15.31
CA GLU A 92 10.01 13.87 -15.50
C GLU A 92 8.85 14.34 -14.59
N LYS A 93 7.73 13.61 -14.55
CA LYS A 93 6.59 13.98 -13.71
C LYS A 93 6.86 13.74 -12.23
N GLY A 94 7.60 12.69 -11.89
CA GLY A 94 8.01 12.42 -10.51
C GLY A 94 8.90 13.49 -9.91
N GLN A 95 9.78 14.12 -10.71
CA GLN A 95 10.61 15.25 -10.27
C GLN A 95 9.81 16.52 -9.98
N LYS A 96 8.63 16.67 -10.60
CA LYS A 96 7.74 17.83 -10.43
C LYS A 96 6.80 17.70 -9.23
N LEU A 97 6.80 16.58 -8.53
CA LEU A 97 6.00 16.40 -7.32
C LEU A 97 6.64 17.08 -6.11
N ASP A 98 5.79 17.68 -5.27
CA ASP A 98 6.22 18.12 -3.96
C ASP A 98 6.39 16.91 -3.03
N LEU A 99 7.62 16.73 -2.55
CA LEU A 99 8.04 15.70 -1.58
C LEU A 99 8.73 16.35 -0.37
N SER A 100 8.57 17.67 -0.18
CA SER A 100 9.18 18.40 0.95
C SER A 100 8.79 17.82 2.30
N ASP A 101 7.53 17.37 2.42
CA ASP A 101 7.00 16.69 3.61
C ASP A 101 7.75 15.41 3.95
N ILE A 102 8.07 14.60 2.94
CA ILE A 102 8.78 13.32 3.14
C ILE A 102 10.26 13.57 3.42
N LYS A 103 10.87 14.58 2.76
CA LYS A 103 12.25 14.99 3.03
C LYS A 103 12.42 15.54 4.45
N ALA A 104 11.39 16.19 4.98
CA ALA A 104 11.38 16.73 6.34
C ALA A 104 11.20 15.64 7.42
N ASP A 105 10.62 14.48 7.08
CA ASP A 105 10.47 13.37 8.03
C ASP A 105 11.80 12.62 8.23
N LYS A 106 12.45 12.89 9.37
CA LYS A 106 13.72 12.27 9.75
C LYS A 106 13.65 10.75 9.85
N VAL A 107 12.50 10.16 10.18
CA VAL A 107 12.34 8.70 10.28
C VAL A 107 12.40 8.09 8.88
N VAL A 108 11.71 8.69 7.91
CA VAL A 108 11.74 8.24 6.51
C VAL A 108 13.15 8.39 5.92
N MET A 109 13.78 9.54 6.14
CA MET A 109 15.13 9.78 5.62
C MET A 109 16.19 8.88 6.27
N PHE A 110 16.01 8.52 7.54
CA PHE A 110 16.84 7.51 8.21
C PHE A 110 16.69 6.14 7.54
N GLN A 111 15.45 5.69 7.30
CA GLN A 111 15.22 4.42 6.62
C GLN A 111 15.81 4.41 5.22
N ARG A 112 15.66 5.48 4.44
CA ARG A 112 16.28 5.61 3.12
C ARG A 112 17.81 5.48 3.19
N ARG A 113 18.46 6.11 4.17
CA ARG A 113 19.92 6.04 4.35
C ARG A 113 20.40 4.63 4.68
N TYR A 114 19.64 3.88 5.47
CA TYR A 114 19.99 2.53 5.95
C TYR A 114 19.13 1.44 5.32
N TYR A 115 18.57 1.70 4.13
CA TYR A 115 17.54 0.84 3.56
C TYR A 115 18.05 -0.58 3.31
N LYS A 116 19.19 -0.70 2.61
CA LYS A 116 19.82 -1.99 2.28
C LYS A 116 20.09 -2.86 3.51
N PRO A 117 20.83 -2.40 4.55
CA PRO A 117 21.03 -3.22 5.74
C PRO A 117 19.73 -3.51 6.49
N SER A 118 18.77 -2.57 6.53
CA SER A 118 17.48 -2.80 7.18
C SER A 118 16.68 -3.93 6.51
N VAL A 119 16.69 -4.02 5.17
CA VAL A 119 16.00 -5.08 4.42
C VAL A 119 16.67 -6.44 4.65
N VAL A 120 18.00 -6.51 4.55
CA VAL A 120 18.73 -7.76 4.81
C VAL A 120 18.41 -8.30 6.20
N LEU A 121 18.40 -7.40 7.19
CA LEU A 121 18.07 -7.76 8.57
C LEU A 121 16.59 -8.16 8.73
N LEU A 122 15.65 -7.30 8.33
CA LEU A 122 14.24 -7.42 8.71
C LEU A 122 13.43 -8.31 7.77
N CYS A 123 13.71 -8.31 6.47
CA CYS A 123 12.97 -9.11 5.49
C CYS A 123 13.48 -10.57 5.42
N PHE A 124 14.78 -10.78 5.62
CA PHE A 124 15.42 -12.08 5.42
C PHE A 124 16.02 -12.67 6.69
N THR A 125 16.92 -11.96 7.37
CA THR A 125 17.68 -12.52 8.49
C THR A 125 16.79 -12.83 9.70
N LEU A 126 16.03 -11.85 10.18
CA LEU A 126 15.19 -12.01 11.37
C LEU A 126 14.10 -13.08 11.17
N PRO A 127 13.34 -13.10 10.05
CA PRO A 127 12.36 -14.16 9.82
C PRO A 127 12.96 -15.56 9.69
N SER A 128 14.25 -15.67 9.32
CA SER A 128 14.95 -16.96 9.19
C SER A 128 15.60 -17.42 10.50
N VAL A 129 16.22 -16.51 11.25
CA VAL A 129 16.97 -16.84 12.48
C VAL A 129 16.02 -17.09 13.65
N VAL A 130 14.91 -16.35 13.76
CA VAL A 130 14.00 -16.49 14.90
C VAL A 130 13.42 -17.91 15.01
N PRO A 131 12.83 -18.50 13.97
CA PRO A 131 12.32 -19.87 14.04
C PRO A 131 13.42 -20.89 14.26
N TRP A 132 14.55 -20.75 13.56
CA TRP A 132 15.69 -21.66 13.71
C TRP A 132 16.24 -21.67 15.15
N TYR A 133 16.41 -20.51 15.77
CA TYR A 133 17.08 -20.42 17.08
C TYR A 133 16.14 -20.67 18.26
N PHE A 134 14.91 -20.14 18.26
CA PHE A 134 14.03 -20.20 19.44
C PHE A 134 13.04 -21.38 19.43
N TRP A 135 12.91 -22.08 18.29
CA TRP A 135 11.83 -23.04 18.01
C TRP A 135 12.42 -24.37 17.50
N ASP A 136 13.75 -24.45 17.38
CA ASP A 136 14.51 -25.57 16.83
C ASP A 136 14.03 -26.01 15.42
N GLU A 137 13.56 -25.04 14.62
CA GLU A 137 13.13 -25.30 13.25
C GLU A 137 14.34 -25.44 12.31
N SER A 138 14.23 -26.22 11.24
CA SER A 138 15.29 -26.31 10.22
C SER A 138 15.62 -24.92 9.65
N ILE A 139 16.91 -24.60 9.52
CA ILE A 139 17.34 -23.33 8.90
C ILE A 139 16.87 -23.20 7.45
N ILE A 140 16.75 -24.32 6.73
CA ILE A 140 16.24 -24.35 5.35
C ILE A 140 14.76 -23.98 5.34
N ILE A 141 13.94 -24.59 6.20
CA ILE A 141 12.51 -24.29 6.31
C ILE A 141 12.31 -22.84 6.77
N SER A 142 13.08 -22.42 7.77
CA SER A 142 13.06 -21.05 8.29
C SER A 142 13.47 -20.01 7.25
N PHE A 143 14.37 -20.33 6.33
CA PHE A 143 14.67 -19.42 5.23
C PHE A 143 13.57 -19.41 4.16
N PHE A 144 13.15 -20.59 3.67
CA PHE A 144 12.24 -20.65 2.53
C PHE A 144 10.80 -20.26 2.86
N ILE A 145 10.30 -20.51 4.07
CA ILE A 145 8.89 -20.28 4.39
C ILE A 145 8.63 -18.86 4.94
N PRO A 146 9.12 -18.47 6.13
CA PRO A 146 8.82 -17.16 6.71
C PRO A 146 9.63 -16.02 6.08
N ALA A 147 10.74 -16.27 5.38
CA ALA A 147 11.44 -15.25 4.59
C ALA A 147 10.99 -15.25 3.12
N ILE A 148 11.34 -16.27 2.32
CA ILE A 148 11.13 -16.25 0.86
C ILE A 148 9.65 -16.36 0.45
N LEU A 149 8.94 -17.41 0.84
CA LEU A 149 7.53 -17.60 0.44
C LEU A 149 6.66 -16.44 0.95
N ARG A 150 6.84 -16.05 2.22
CA ARG A 150 6.17 -14.89 2.82
C ARG A 150 6.44 -13.61 2.03
N TYR A 151 7.68 -13.38 1.58
CA TYR A 151 8.04 -12.21 0.75
C TYR A 151 7.30 -12.24 -0.58
N THR A 152 7.40 -13.37 -1.29
CA THR A 152 6.78 -13.55 -2.61
C THR A 152 5.26 -13.38 -2.53
N LEU A 153 4.61 -13.93 -1.52
CA LEU A 153 3.17 -13.74 -1.30
C LEU A 153 2.84 -12.26 -1.03
N GLY A 154 3.59 -11.59 -0.16
CA GLY A 154 3.39 -10.16 0.14
C GLY A 154 3.54 -9.27 -1.10
N LEU A 155 4.53 -9.55 -1.95
CA LEU A 155 4.71 -8.86 -3.23
C LEU A 155 3.51 -9.06 -4.15
N ASN A 156 3.12 -10.31 -4.42
CA ASN A 156 2.02 -10.60 -5.35
C ASN A 156 0.69 -10.04 -4.84
N CYS A 157 0.41 -10.10 -3.53
CA CYS A 157 -0.77 -9.47 -2.95
C CYS A 157 -0.78 -7.95 -3.18
N THR A 158 0.37 -7.28 -3.08
CA THR A 158 0.47 -5.85 -3.37
C THR A 158 0.32 -5.56 -4.86
N TRP A 159 0.98 -6.35 -5.71
CA TRP A 159 0.93 -6.19 -7.17
C TRP A 159 -0.44 -6.46 -7.76
N LEU A 160 -1.27 -7.28 -7.11
CA LEU A 160 -2.68 -7.44 -7.48
C LEU A 160 -3.49 -6.14 -7.35
N VAL A 161 -3.07 -5.21 -6.47
CA VAL A 161 -3.69 -3.87 -6.38
C VAL A 161 -3.43 -3.11 -7.69
N ASN A 162 -2.19 -3.09 -8.17
CA ASN A 162 -1.83 -2.40 -9.41
C ASN A 162 -2.42 -3.06 -10.67
N SER A 163 -2.57 -4.39 -10.67
CA SER A 163 -3.07 -5.13 -11.83
C SER A 163 -4.55 -5.46 -11.74
N ALA A 164 -4.92 -6.42 -10.89
CA ALA A 164 -6.30 -6.89 -10.81
C ALA A 164 -7.27 -5.78 -10.38
N ALA A 165 -6.90 -4.91 -9.45
CA ALA A 165 -7.76 -3.81 -9.01
C ALA A 165 -7.83 -2.64 -10.00
N HIS A 166 -7.14 -2.68 -11.14
CA HIS A 166 -7.37 -1.77 -12.28
C HIS A 166 -8.15 -2.42 -13.43
N MET A 167 -8.38 -3.74 -13.39
CA MET A 167 -8.93 -4.48 -14.52
C MET A 167 -10.23 -5.21 -14.20
N PHE A 168 -10.34 -5.79 -13.00
CA PHE A 168 -11.41 -6.72 -12.65
C PHE A 168 -12.18 -6.24 -11.41
N GLY A 169 -13.48 -6.02 -11.57
CA GLY A 169 -14.39 -5.63 -10.49
C GLY A 169 -15.32 -4.48 -10.88
N ASN A 170 -16.00 -3.95 -9.87
CA ASN A 170 -17.06 -2.94 -10.04
C ASN A 170 -16.52 -1.50 -9.89
N ARG A 171 -17.26 -0.50 -10.37
CA ARG A 171 -16.92 0.93 -10.24
C ARG A 171 -18.10 1.75 -9.67
N PRO A 172 -18.50 1.47 -8.43
CA PRO A 172 -19.69 2.08 -7.83
C PRO A 172 -19.56 3.59 -7.60
N TYR A 173 -18.35 4.16 -7.58
CA TYR A 173 -18.12 5.58 -7.28
C TYR A 173 -17.76 6.40 -8.52
N ASP A 174 -16.90 5.87 -9.39
CA ASP A 174 -16.57 6.52 -10.66
C ASP A 174 -16.25 5.51 -11.77
N GLN A 175 -17.14 5.41 -12.75
CA GLN A 175 -17.00 4.53 -13.91
C GLN A 175 -16.04 5.07 -14.98
N ASN A 176 -15.61 6.34 -14.88
CA ASN A 176 -14.74 6.98 -15.87
C ASN A 176 -13.25 6.74 -15.61
N ILE A 177 -12.90 6.10 -14.49
CA ILE A 177 -11.55 5.66 -14.16
C ILE A 177 -11.46 4.13 -14.23
N ASN A 178 -10.25 3.60 -14.38
CA ASN A 178 -10.02 2.14 -14.41
C ASN A 178 -10.08 1.42 -13.06
N PRO A 179 -9.61 1.99 -11.93
CA PRO A 179 -9.65 1.37 -10.60
C PRO A 179 -11.01 0.75 -10.26
N ARG A 180 -11.00 -0.45 -9.67
CA ARG A 180 -12.13 -1.32 -9.42
C ARG A 180 -12.20 -1.74 -7.95
N GLU A 181 -13.41 -1.98 -7.47
CA GLU A 181 -13.63 -2.70 -6.22
C GLU A 181 -13.45 -4.20 -6.45
N ASN A 182 -12.50 -4.82 -5.73
CA ASN A 182 -12.19 -6.25 -5.84
C ASN A 182 -12.03 -6.89 -4.45
N PRO A 183 -13.05 -7.65 -3.97
CA PRO A 183 -13.02 -8.25 -2.62
C PRO A 183 -11.87 -9.24 -2.40
N LEU A 184 -11.44 -9.97 -3.42
CA LEU A 184 -10.32 -10.92 -3.31
C LEU A 184 -9.00 -10.17 -3.10
N VAL A 185 -8.81 -9.05 -3.80
CA VAL A 185 -7.67 -8.16 -3.56
C VAL A 185 -7.75 -7.56 -2.16
N SER A 186 -8.92 -7.15 -1.67
CA SER A 186 -9.06 -6.64 -0.30
C SER A 186 -8.64 -7.67 0.76
N LEU A 187 -8.95 -8.95 0.55
CA LEU A 187 -8.53 -10.02 1.45
C LEU A 187 -7.00 -10.21 1.47
N GLY A 188 -6.38 -10.27 0.29
CA GLY A 188 -4.92 -10.48 0.16
C GLY A 188 -4.08 -9.25 0.55
N ALA A 189 -4.53 -8.06 0.19
CA ALA A 189 -3.89 -6.78 0.47
C ALA A 189 -4.46 -6.09 1.72
N ILE A 190 -5.09 -6.86 2.62
CA ILE A 190 -5.57 -6.46 3.95
C ILE A 190 -6.42 -5.17 4.03
N GLY A 191 -7.09 -4.79 2.93
CA GLY A 191 -7.92 -3.59 2.85
C GLY A 191 -7.81 -2.79 1.56
N GLU A 192 -6.78 -3.00 0.75
CA GLU A 192 -6.49 -2.11 -0.40
C GLU A 192 -7.21 -2.47 -1.71
N GLY A 193 -8.12 -3.45 -1.71
CA GLY A 193 -8.89 -3.85 -2.91
C GLY A 193 -10.11 -2.98 -3.20
N PHE A 194 -10.47 -2.04 -2.33
CA PHE A 194 -11.53 -1.04 -2.58
C PHE A 194 -10.98 0.13 -3.43
N HIS A 195 -10.46 -0.21 -4.60
CA HIS A 195 -9.57 0.67 -5.36
C HIS A 195 -10.31 1.77 -6.14
N ASN A 196 -11.55 1.52 -6.56
CA ASN A 196 -12.40 2.55 -7.17
C ASN A 196 -12.72 3.65 -6.15
N TYR A 197 -13.06 3.27 -4.91
CA TYR A 197 -13.24 4.22 -3.82
C TYR A 197 -11.95 5.01 -3.58
N HIS A 198 -10.83 4.30 -3.45
CA HIS A 198 -9.56 4.90 -3.11
C HIS A 198 -9.10 5.95 -4.14
N HIS A 199 -9.17 5.65 -5.45
CA HIS A 199 -8.82 6.64 -6.47
C HIS A 199 -9.81 7.79 -6.57
N THR A 200 -11.08 7.56 -6.20
CA THR A 200 -12.08 8.63 -6.15
C THR A 200 -11.87 9.56 -4.94
N PHE A 201 -11.44 9.01 -3.81
CA PHE A 201 -11.24 9.71 -2.54
C PHE A 201 -9.87 9.39 -1.91
N PRO A 202 -8.76 9.80 -2.53
CA PRO A 202 -7.42 9.39 -2.11
C PRO A 202 -7.02 9.89 -0.73
N TYR A 203 -7.74 10.86 -0.16
CA TYR A 203 -7.47 11.41 1.16
C TYR A 203 -8.19 10.67 2.30
N ASP A 204 -9.07 9.71 2.02
CA ASP A 204 -9.78 8.95 3.05
C ASP A 204 -8.85 7.92 3.71
N TYR A 205 -8.75 7.95 5.04
CA TYR A 205 -7.84 7.08 5.79
C TYR A 205 -8.19 5.59 5.73
N SER A 206 -9.46 5.27 5.47
CA SER A 206 -9.92 3.89 5.42
C SER A 206 -9.72 3.27 4.04
N THR A 207 -9.47 4.07 3.00
CA THR A 207 -9.43 3.63 1.59
C THR A 207 -10.68 2.86 1.13
N SER A 208 -11.75 2.90 1.91
CA SER A 208 -13.01 2.18 1.68
C SER A 208 -14.18 2.94 2.30
N GLU A 209 -15.39 2.75 1.78
CA GLU A 209 -16.61 3.24 2.43
C GLU A 209 -16.93 2.48 3.74
N PHE A 210 -16.55 1.19 3.81
CA PHE A 210 -17.10 0.23 4.78
C PHE A 210 -16.29 0.06 6.08
N GLY A 211 -15.34 0.96 6.37
CA GLY A 211 -14.53 0.88 7.59
C GLY A 211 -13.75 -0.43 7.65
N TRP A 212 -14.01 -1.27 8.65
CA TRP A 212 -13.27 -2.51 8.94
C TRP A 212 -13.62 -3.70 8.05
N ARG A 213 -14.72 -3.64 7.29
CA ARG A 213 -15.17 -4.77 6.45
C ARG A 213 -14.11 -5.07 5.39
N PHE A 214 -13.48 -6.24 5.50
CA PHE A 214 -12.31 -6.65 4.70
C PHE A 214 -11.14 -5.66 4.73
N ASN A 215 -10.96 -4.92 5.83
CA ASN A 215 -9.93 -3.87 5.92
C ASN A 215 -9.28 -3.86 7.31
N LEU A 216 -8.31 -4.75 7.47
CA LEU A 216 -7.54 -4.90 8.70
C LEU A 216 -6.69 -3.64 8.96
N THR A 217 -6.23 -2.97 7.91
CA THR A 217 -5.45 -1.72 8.02
C THR A 217 -6.25 -0.62 8.70
N THR A 218 -7.53 -0.43 8.36
CA THR A 218 -8.40 0.55 9.05
C THR A 218 -8.57 0.18 10.52
N ALA A 219 -8.81 -1.10 10.84
CA ALA A 219 -8.93 -1.56 12.22
C ALA A 219 -7.64 -1.30 13.03
N PHE A 220 -6.47 -1.53 12.42
CA PHE A 220 -5.18 -1.21 13.03
C PHE A 220 -5.04 0.30 13.30
N ILE A 221 -5.34 1.16 12.32
CA ILE A 221 -5.24 2.62 12.50
C ILE A 221 -6.18 3.10 13.60
N ASP A 222 -7.40 2.56 13.66
CA ASP A 222 -8.37 2.90 14.70
C ASP A 222 -7.92 2.48 16.10
N LEU A 223 -7.32 1.30 16.22
CA LEU A 223 -6.69 0.86 17.46
C LEU A 223 -5.54 1.81 17.85
N MET A 224 -4.69 2.22 16.90
CA MET A 224 -3.62 3.17 17.18
C MET A 224 -4.16 4.54 17.60
N CYS A 225 -5.32 4.96 17.08
CA CYS A 225 -6.00 6.16 17.55
C CYS A 225 -6.52 6.01 18.99
N LEU A 226 -7.11 4.86 19.31
CA LEU A 226 -7.56 4.55 20.68
C LEU A 226 -6.39 4.60 21.68
N LEU A 227 -5.21 4.14 21.27
CA LEU A 227 -3.99 4.17 22.07
C LEU A 227 -3.28 5.54 22.08
N GLY A 228 -3.83 6.56 21.43
CA GLY A 228 -3.22 7.90 21.34
C GLY A 228 -1.97 7.97 20.45
N LEU A 229 -1.68 6.92 19.66
CA LEU A 229 -0.53 6.84 18.77
C LEU A 229 -0.81 7.40 17.37
N ALA A 230 -2.08 7.55 17.00
CA ALA A 230 -2.55 8.16 15.76
C ALA A 230 -3.67 9.18 16.01
N SER A 231 -3.84 10.15 15.11
CA SER A 231 -4.86 11.21 15.19
C SER A 231 -5.24 11.72 13.80
N ASP A 232 -6.19 12.67 13.72
CA ASP A 232 -6.58 13.39 12.51
C ASP A 232 -6.96 12.48 11.32
N ARG A 233 -7.64 11.36 11.60
CA ARG A 233 -8.18 10.45 10.57
C ARG A 233 -9.18 11.21 9.69
N LYS A 234 -8.86 11.36 8.41
CA LYS A 234 -9.72 12.01 7.41
C LYS A 234 -10.71 11.01 6.84
N LYS A 235 -12.00 11.25 7.01
CA LYS A 235 -13.07 10.41 6.47
C LYS A 235 -13.98 11.24 5.56
N VAL A 236 -14.32 10.73 4.38
CA VAL A 236 -15.26 11.37 3.46
C VAL A 236 -16.66 11.28 4.05
N SER A 237 -17.43 12.36 3.96
CA SER A 237 -18.81 12.37 4.47
C SER A 237 -19.72 11.48 3.61
N LYS A 238 -20.79 10.94 4.23
CA LYS A 238 -21.74 10.06 3.54
C LYS A 238 -22.43 10.78 2.38
N GLU A 239 -22.70 12.07 2.53
CA GLU A 239 -23.34 12.93 1.54
C GLU A 239 -22.46 13.08 0.30
N VAL A 240 -21.15 13.31 0.49
CA VAL A 240 -20.17 13.41 -0.61
C VAL A 240 -20.04 12.08 -1.35
N ILE A 241 -19.99 10.96 -0.61
CA ILE A 241 -19.94 9.61 -1.20
C ILE A 241 -21.19 9.35 -2.05
N LEU A 242 -22.38 9.60 -1.49
CA LEU A 242 -23.65 9.39 -2.18
C LEU A 242 -23.77 10.26 -3.43
N ALA A 243 -23.45 11.56 -3.32
CA ALA A 243 -23.46 12.47 -4.45
C ALA A 243 -22.52 12.00 -5.56
N ARG A 244 -21.34 11.46 -5.22
CA ARG A 244 -20.40 10.93 -6.23
C ARG A 244 -20.92 9.65 -6.89
N LYS A 245 -21.47 8.70 -6.13
CA LYS A 245 -22.12 7.49 -6.67
C LYS A 245 -23.22 7.82 -7.66
N LEU A 246 -24.09 8.80 -7.32
CA LEU A 246 -25.19 9.23 -8.20
C LEU A 246 -24.69 9.94 -9.46
N ARG A 247 -23.58 10.68 -9.37
CA ARG A 247 -23.04 11.46 -10.50
C ARG A 247 -22.23 10.62 -11.47
N THR A 248 -21.39 9.71 -10.99
CA THR A 248 -20.40 8.98 -11.82
C THR A 248 -20.34 7.48 -11.58
N GLY A 249 -21.11 6.92 -10.65
CA GLY A 249 -21.09 5.48 -10.39
C GLY A 249 -21.71 4.65 -11.51
N ASP A 250 -21.27 3.40 -11.64
CA ASP A 250 -21.80 2.43 -12.62
C ASP A 250 -23.12 1.76 -12.19
N GLY A 251 -23.71 2.17 -11.07
CA GLY A 251 -24.94 1.60 -10.52
C GLY A 251 -24.78 0.35 -9.66
N SER A 252 -23.58 -0.27 -9.60
CA SER A 252 -23.32 -1.50 -8.81
C SER A 252 -23.42 -1.31 -7.29
N HIS A 253 -23.45 -0.05 -6.80
CA HIS A 253 -23.63 0.25 -5.38
C HIS A 253 -24.98 -0.23 -4.81
N LYS A 254 -25.95 -0.56 -5.67
CA LYS A 254 -27.27 -1.09 -5.26
C LYS A 254 -27.25 -2.57 -4.89
N SER A 255 -26.26 -3.31 -5.38
CA SER A 255 -26.17 -4.78 -5.25
C SER A 255 -25.25 -5.27 -4.14
N GLY A 256 -24.71 -4.37 -3.30
CA GLY A 256 -24.11 -4.67 -2.00
C GLY A 256 -23.04 -5.76 -1.96
#